data_AF-A0A2V6UV77-F1
#
_entry.id   AF-A0A2V6UV77-F1
#
_cell.length_a   1.000
_cell.length_b   1.000
_cell.length_c   1.000
_cell.angle_alpha   90.00
_cell.angle_beta   90.00
_cell.angle_gamma   90.00
#
_symmetry.space_group_name_H-M   'P 1'
#
loop_
_entity.id
_entity.type
_entity.pdbx_description
1 polymer ?
#
loop_
_entity_poly.entity_id
_entity_poly.type
_entity_poly.pdbx_seq_one_letter_code
_entity_poly.pdbx_strand_id
1 'polypeptide(L)'
;MPVSVCLSANLDESFAWGRHIARAAAALGRRAAFVASGSVSHKLVRGPEQWPGAAEQELDHRLARLLADGDYDKAWAWLPDYAEAAEPEMGGRHLAMMLGALIETGRRFEATVHAYGPSSGSGNYVISMTC
;
A
#
# COMPACT_ATOMS: atom_id res chain seq x y z
N MET A 1 -1.67 2.37 -17.20
CA MET A 1 -0.23 2.51 -17.52
C MET A 1 0.52 1.70 -16.47
N PRO A 2 1.21 0.61 -16.84
CA PRO A 2 2.03 -0.13 -15.88
C PRO A 2 3.25 0.70 -15.49
N VAL A 3 3.65 0.59 -14.23
CA VAL A 3 4.81 1.25 -13.66
C VAL A 3 5.62 0.18 -12.92
N SER A 4 6.93 0.17 -13.11
CA SER A 4 7.80 -0.77 -12.41
C SER A 4 8.03 -0.34 -10.95
N VAL A 5 8.23 -1.32 -10.08
CA VAL A 5 8.87 -1.10 -8.78
C VAL A 5 10.37 -1.23 -8.97
N CYS A 6 11.12 -0.16 -8.71
CA CYS A 6 12.58 -0.19 -8.79
C CYS A 6 13.14 -0.84 -7.52
N LEU A 7 13.81 -1.99 -7.67
CA LEU A 7 14.37 -2.73 -6.54
C LEU A 7 15.39 -1.91 -5.73
N SER A 8 16.17 -1.07 -6.43
CA SER A 8 17.19 -0.22 -5.80
C SER A 8 16.63 1.06 -5.18
N ALA A 9 15.37 1.41 -5.45
CA ALA A 9 14.75 2.58 -4.83
C ALA A 9 14.44 2.33 -3.35
N ASN A 10 14.52 3.35 -2.51
CA ASN A 10 14.04 3.29 -1.13
C ASN A 10 12.55 3.70 -1.03
N LEU A 11 12.01 3.74 0.19
CA LEU A 11 10.63 4.14 0.44
C LEU A 11 10.37 5.60 0.04
N ASP A 12 11.30 6.51 0.33
CA ASP A 12 11.18 7.95 0.00
C ASP A 12 11.12 8.19 -1.51
N GLU A 13 11.97 7.52 -2.28
CA GLU A 13 11.99 7.58 -3.75
C GLU A 13 10.70 7.02 -4.33
N SER A 14 10.20 5.91 -3.79
CA SER A 14 8.93 5.29 -4.20
C SER A 14 7.74 6.19 -3.87
N PHE A 15 7.76 6.83 -2.70
CA PHE A 15 6.77 7.82 -2.27
C PHE A 15 6.77 9.04 -3.18
N ALA A 16 7.94 9.62 -3.44
CA ALA A 16 8.09 10.74 -4.37
C ALA A 16 7.57 10.38 -5.77
N TRP A 17 7.83 9.16 -6.24
CA TRP A 17 7.32 8.68 -7.52
C TRP A 17 5.79 8.63 -7.56
N GLY A 18 5.14 8.18 -6.49
CA GLY A 18 3.68 8.26 -6.34
C GLY A 18 3.12 9.66 -6.49
N ARG A 19 3.78 10.65 -5.87
CA ARG A 19 3.43 12.08 -6.01
C ARG A 19 3.57 12.55 -7.45
N HIS A 20 4.66 12.18 -8.12
CA HIS A 20 4.88 12.55 -9.53
C HIS A 20 3.79 11.97 -10.45
N ILE A 21 3.36 10.73 -10.22
CA ILE A 21 2.27 10.11 -10.97
C ILE A 21 0.95 10.90 -10.79
N ALA A 22 0.60 11.24 -9.54
CA ALA A 22 -0.62 12.02 -9.26
C ALA A 22 -0.58 13.41 -9.94
N ARG A 23 0.55 14.12 -9.84
CA ARG A 23 0.76 15.41 -10.52
C ARG A 23 0.62 15.30 -12.03
N ALA A 24 1.25 14.30 -12.65
CA ALA A 24 1.19 14.09 -14.08
C ALA A 24 -0.24 13.79 -14.55
N ALA A 25 -0.99 12.94 -13.82
CA ALA A 25 -2.38 12.67 -14.13
C ALA A 25 -3.25 13.94 -14.08
N ALA A 26 -3.05 14.78 -13.05
CA ALA A 26 -3.74 16.06 -12.90
C ALA A 26 -3.37 17.07 -14.01
N ALA A 27 -2.07 17.25 -14.29
CA ALA A 27 -1.58 18.17 -15.31
C ALA A 27 -2.07 17.81 -16.73
N LEU A 28 -2.25 16.52 -17.00
CA LEU A 28 -2.79 16.02 -18.26
C LEU A 28 -4.33 16.01 -18.32
N GLY A 29 -5.02 16.46 -17.26
CA GLY A 29 -6.49 16.47 -17.19
C GLY A 29 -7.12 15.09 -17.25
N ARG A 30 -6.41 14.04 -16.80
CA ARG A 30 -6.86 12.65 -16.92
C ARG A 30 -7.72 12.23 -15.73
N ARG A 31 -8.82 11.54 -16.02
CA ARG A 31 -9.54 10.71 -15.04
C ARG A 31 -8.76 9.41 -14.87
N ALA A 32 -8.04 9.26 -13.77
CA ALA A 32 -7.18 8.12 -13.49
C ALA A 32 -7.56 7.44 -12.17
N ALA A 33 -7.32 6.14 -12.10
CA ALA A 33 -7.30 5.37 -10.86
C ALA A 33 -5.86 4.89 -10.61
N PHE A 34 -5.45 4.85 -9.35
CA PHE A 34 -4.18 4.29 -8.93
C PHE A 34 -4.42 2.88 -8.37
N VAL A 35 -3.60 1.91 -8.76
CA VAL A 35 -3.70 0.53 -8.27
C VAL A 35 -2.35 0.14 -7.68
N ALA A 36 -2.31 -0.04 -6.35
CA ALA A 36 -1.17 -0.60 -5.65
C ALA A 36 -1.28 -2.13 -5.67
N SER A 37 -0.55 -2.77 -6.59
CA SER A 37 -0.60 -4.22 -6.77
C SER A 37 0.49 -4.89 -5.95
N GLY A 38 0.11 -5.53 -4.85
CA GLY A 38 1.00 -6.33 -4.01
C GLY A 38 0.31 -6.74 -2.71
N SER A 39 0.85 -7.77 -2.07
CA SER A 39 0.44 -8.22 -0.74
C SER A 39 0.90 -7.25 0.35
N VAL A 40 0.29 -7.38 1.54
CA VAL A 40 0.68 -6.66 2.76
C VAL A 40 1.75 -7.47 3.47
N SER A 41 1.59 -8.00 4.69
CA SER A 41 2.60 -8.89 5.28
C SER A 41 2.99 -10.00 4.31
N HIS A 42 4.30 -10.26 4.14
CA HIS A 42 4.79 -11.13 3.06
C HIS A 42 5.98 -12.01 3.49
N LYS A 43 5.87 -12.57 4.70
CA LYS A 43 6.77 -13.61 5.21
C LYS A 43 6.36 -14.98 4.66
N LEU A 44 6.84 -15.28 3.46
CA LEU A 44 6.37 -16.41 2.69
C LEU A 44 6.69 -17.78 3.30
N VAL A 45 5.69 -18.66 3.27
CA VAL A 45 5.79 -20.11 3.53
C VAL A 45 5.11 -20.86 2.40
N ARG A 46 5.24 -22.19 2.32
CA ARG A 46 4.55 -22.98 1.29
C ARG A 46 3.12 -23.33 1.72
N GLY A 47 2.13 -23.03 0.87
CA GLY A 47 0.73 -23.45 1.01
C GLY A 47 -0.24 -22.28 0.94
N PRO A 48 -1.14 -22.18 -0.06
CA PRO A 48 -2.03 -21.01 -0.23
C PRO A 48 -2.95 -20.76 0.96
N GLU A 49 -3.27 -21.78 1.74
CA GLU A 49 -4.08 -21.70 2.96
C GLU A 49 -3.33 -21.12 4.17
N GLN A 50 -2.00 -21.03 4.09
CA GLN A 50 -1.16 -20.57 5.20
C GLN A 50 -1.30 -19.06 5.39
N TRP A 51 -1.62 -18.67 6.64
CA TRP A 51 -1.75 -17.28 7.04
C TRP A 51 -0.42 -16.68 7.50
N PRO A 52 -0.25 -15.36 7.40
CA PRO A 52 0.76 -14.65 8.17
C PRO A 52 0.54 -14.85 9.68
N GLY A 53 1.59 -14.65 10.47
CA GLY A 53 1.48 -14.73 11.93
C GLY A 53 0.51 -13.69 12.51
N ALA A 54 0.00 -13.94 13.72
CA ALA A 54 -1.01 -13.08 14.33
C ALA A 54 -0.52 -11.63 14.54
N ALA A 55 0.78 -11.45 14.80
CA ALA A 55 1.38 -10.13 14.93
C ALA A 55 1.38 -9.39 13.59
N GLU A 56 1.77 -10.06 12.50
CA GLU A 56 1.74 -9.50 11.15
C GLU A 56 0.31 -9.15 10.71
N GLN A 57 -0.67 -10.00 11.02
CA GLN A 57 -2.09 -9.72 10.76
C GLN A 57 -2.57 -8.44 11.47
N GLU A 58 -2.17 -8.21 12.71
CA GLU A 58 -2.55 -6.98 13.43
C GLU A 58 -1.93 -5.74 12.79
N LEU A 59 -0.69 -5.83 12.30
CA LEU A 59 -0.04 -4.76 11.55
C LEU A 59 -0.79 -4.49 10.23
N ASP A 60 -1.18 -5.54 9.51
CA ASP A 60 -1.98 -5.45 8.30
C ASP A 60 -3.34 -4.77 8.55
N HIS A 61 -4.01 -5.12 9.66
CA HIS A 61 -5.25 -4.47 10.08
C HIS A 61 -5.05 -3.01 10.48
N ARG A 62 -3.93 -2.66 11.12
CA ARG A 62 -3.57 -1.27 11.41
C ARG A 62 -3.42 -0.45 10.13
N LEU A 63 -2.77 -0.99 9.09
CA LEU A 63 -2.68 -0.31 7.78
C LEU A 63 -4.08 -0.03 7.21
N ALA A 64 -4.96 -1.03 7.20
CA ALA A 64 -6.33 -0.87 6.69
C ALA A 64 -7.13 0.19 7.47
N ARG A 65 -6.99 0.23 8.80
CA ARG A 65 -7.63 1.27 9.66
C ARG A 65 -7.12 2.67 9.32
N LEU A 66 -5.81 2.85 9.19
CA LEU A 66 -5.23 4.15 8.81
C LEU A 66 -5.71 4.63 7.44
N LEU A 67 -5.86 3.72 6.47
CA LEU A 67 -6.42 4.05 5.15
C LEU A 67 -7.90 4.44 5.24
N ALA A 68 -8.71 3.73 6.02
CA ALA A 68 -10.13 4.02 6.24
C ALA A 68 -10.34 5.35 6.99
N ASP A 69 -9.48 5.65 7.96
CA ASP A 69 -9.51 6.88 8.74
C ASP A 69 -8.97 8.08 7.96
N GLY A 70 -8.45 7.87 6.74
CA GLY A 70 -7.83 8.92 5.92
C GLY A 70 -6.53 9.46 6.52
N ASP A 71 -5.93 8.72 7.43
CA ASP A 71 -4.73 9.08 8.21
C ASP A 71 -3.45 8.77 7.41
N TYR A 72 -3.39 9.26 6.16
CA TYR A 72 -2.31 8.92 5.22
C TYR A 72 -0.92 9.36 5.70
N ASP A 73 -0.83 10.52 6.34
CA ASP A 73 0.44 11.01 6.90
C ASP A 73 0.94 10.12 8.03
N LYS A 74 0.03 9.60 8.87
CA LYS A 74 0.39 8.63 9.93
C LYS A 74 0.78 7.29 9.33
N ALA A 75 0.08 6.83 8.29
CA ALA A 75 0.44 5.61 7.57
C ALA A 75 1.84 5.73 6.94
N TRP A 76 2.15 6.87 6.33
CA TRP A 76 3.47 7.14 5.76
C TRP A 76 4.56 7.18 6.82
N ALA A 77 4.35 7.91 7.92
CA ALA A 77 5.32 8.01 9.02
C ALA A 77 5.60 6.65 9.68
N TRP A 78 4.61 5.76 9.72
CA TRP A 78 4.72 4.42 10.31
C TRP A 78 5.20 3.34 9.31
N LEU A 79 5.20 3.64 8.00
CA LEU A 79 5.52 2.65 6.97
C LEU A 79 6.90 1.99 7.13
N PRO A 80 7.98 2.70 7.55
CA PRO A 80 9.28 2.05 7.80
C PRO A 80 9.22 0.95 8.86
N ASP A 81 8.56 1.22 10.00
CA ASP A 81 8.39 0.24 11.08
C ASP A 81 7.55 -0.96 10.61
N TYR A 82 6.49 -0.68 9.85
CA TYR A 82 5.67 -1.72 9.23
C TYR A 82 6.48 -2.59 8.26
N ALA A 83 7.33 -1.95 7.45
CA ALA A 83 8.14 -2.64 6.46
C ALA A 83 9.17 -3.58 7.11
N GLU A 84 9.79 -3.15 8.21
CA GLU A 84 10.70 -3.98 9.00
C GLU A 84 9.96 -5.15 9.67
N ALA A 85 8.80 -4.90 10.27
CA ALA A 85 8.11 -5.90 11.07
C ALA A 85 7.33 -6.93 10.25
N ALA A 86 6.65 -6.49 9.18
CA ALA A 86 5.73 -7.32 8.39
C ALA A 86 6.33 -7.82 7.06
N GLU A 87 7.50 -7.30 6.67
CA GLU A 87 8.21 -7.61 5.42
C GLU A 87 7.26 -7.59 4.20
N PRO A 88 6.55 -6.48 3.94
CA PRO A 88 5.57 -6.45 2.87
C PRO A 88 6.21 -6.60 1.50
N GLU A 89 5.43 -7.01 0.51
CA GLU A 89 5.93 -7.31 -0.83
C GLU A 89 6.82 -6.18 -1.37
N MET A 90 7.96 -6.55 -1.98
CA MET A 90 8.94 -5.58 -2.47
C MET A 90 9.34 -4.51 -1.42
N GLY A 91 9.34 -4.87 -0.13
CA GLY A 91 9.67 -3.97 0.97
C GLY A 91 8.70 -2.79 1.14
N GLY A 92 7.44 -2.92 0.68
CA GLY A 92 6.41 -1.90 0.88
C GLY A 92 6.47 -0.73 -0.12
N ARG A 93 7.25 -0.85 -1.19
CA ARG A 93 7.42 0.22 -2.21
C ARG A 93 6.14 0.54 -2.97
N HIS A 94 5.29 -0.46 -3.21
CA HIS A 94 3.94 -0.28 -3.77
C HIS A 94 3.05 0.53 -2.83
N LEU A 95 3.14 0.30 -1.52
CA LEU A 95 2.42 1.06 -0.50
C LEU A 95 2.95 2.50 -0.39
N ALA A 96 4.27 2.70 -0.40
CA ALA A 96 4.88 4.03 -0.41
C ALA A 96 4.42 4.84 -1.63
N MET A 97 4.44 4.23 -2.82
CA MET A 97 3.96 4.87 -4.06
C MET A 97 2.46 5.22 -3.98
N MET A 98 1.65 4.33 -3.42
CA MET A 98 0.22 4.60 -3.19
C MET A 98 0.00 5.78 -2.25
N LEU A 99 0.68 5.79 -1.09
CA LEU A 99 0.56 6.87 -0.10
C LEU A 99 1.03 8.20 -0.67
N GLY A 100 2.12 8.21 -1.44
CA GLY A 100 2.57 9.40 -2.17
C GLY A 100 1.51 9.93 -3.13
N ALA A 101 0.87 9.04 -3.89
CA ALA A 101 -0.21 9.43 -4.80
C ALA A 101 -1.42 9.99 -4.04
N LEU A 102 -1.86 9.32 -2.97
CA LEU A 102 -3.00 9.75 -2.14
C LEU A 102 -2.76 11.13 -1.52
N ILE A 103 -1.63 11.31 -0.84
CA ILE A 103 -1.28 12.58 -0.17
C ILE A 103 -1.16 13.71 -1.18
N GLU A 104 -0.57 13.47 -2.35
CA GLU A 104 -0.42 14.50 -3.38
C GLU A 104 -1.76 15.00 -3.94
N THR A 105 -2.81 14.17 -3.94
CA THR A 105 -4.13 14.64 -4.39
C THR A 105 -4.74 15.68 -3.44
N GLY A 106 -4.31 15.71 -2.17
CA GLY A 106 -4.92 16.54 -1.13
C GLY A 106 -6.39 16.19 -0.84
N ARG A 107 -6.86 15.01 -1.27
CA ARG A 107 -8.24 14.55 -1.11
C ARG A 107 -8.31 13.43 -0.09
N ARG A 108 -9.42 13.39 0.63
CA ARG A 108 -9.82 12.22 1.43
C ARG A 108 -10.60 11.25 0.54
N PHE A 109 -10.30 9.97 0.68
CA PHE A 109 -11.04 8.89 0.03
C PHE A 109 -11.72 8.04 1.10
N GLU A 110 -12.95 7.62 0.83
CA GLU A 110 -13.65 6.59 1.58
C GLU A 110 -13.09 5.23 1.18
N ALA A 111 -12.59 4.47 2.15
CA ALA A 111 -12.04 3.14 1.93
C ALA A 111 -13.06 2.05 2.26
N THR A 112 -13.20 1.08 1.36
CA THR A 112 -14.02 -0.12 1.57
C THR A 112 -13.13 -1.35 1.48
N VAL A 113 -13.07 -2.12 2.56
CA VAL A 113 -12.39 -3.43 2.59
C VAL A 113 -13.37 -4.48 2.05
N HIS A 114 -13.02 -5.08 0.91
CA HIS A 114 -13.83 -6.13 0.27
C HIS A 114 -13.43 -7.52 0.74
N ALA A 115 -12.13 -7.74 0.97
CA ALA A 115 -11.60 -9.01 1.42
C ALA A 115 -10.26 -8.81 2.13
N TYR A 116 -9.99 -9.72 3.07
CA TYR A 116 -8.67 -10.00 3.62
C TYR A 116 -8.48 -11.51 3.66
N GLY A 117 -7.36 -12.02 3.15
CA GLY A 117 -7.15 -13.46 3.07
C GLY A 117 -5.68 -13.87 3.00
N PRO A 118 -5.40 -15.17 3.18
CA PRO A 118 -4.07 -15.72 3.15
C PRO A 118 -3.62 -16.03 1.72
N SER A 119 -2.32 -16.06 1.53
CA SER A 119 -1.70 -16.79 0.43
C SER A 119 -0.26 -17.11 0.79
N SER A 120 0.05 -18.37 1.12
CA SER A 120 1.44 -18.80 1.30
C SER A 120 2.20 -17.98 2.36
N GLY A 121 1.54 -17.69 3.49
CA GLY A 121 2.11 -16.87 4.59
C GLY A 121 1.95 -15.37 4.43
N SER A 122 1.40 -14.89 3.31
CA SER A 122 1.14 -13.47 3.09
C SER A 122 -0.29 -13.06 3.43
N GLY A 123 -0.45 -11.83 3.91
CA GLY A 123 -1.74 -11.16 4.02
C GLY A 123 -2.09 -10.46 2.71
N ASN A 124 -3.34 -10.59 2.26
CA ASN A 124 -3.79 -10.05 0.98
C ASN A 124 -5.10 -9.31 1.15
N TYR A 125 -5.07 -8.01 0.83
CA TYR A 125 -6.25 -7.16 0.87
C TYR A 125 -6.81 -6.88 -0.52
N VAL A 126 -8.13 -6.73 -0.58
CA VAL A 126 -8.81 -6.01 -1.66
C VAL A 126 -9.50 -4.80 -1.05
N ILE A 127 -8.98 -3.60 -1.32
CA ILE A 127 -9.51 -2.33 -0.81
C ILE A 127 -9.79 -1.40 -2.00
N SER A 128 -10.99 -0.81 -2.03
CA SER A 128 -11.29 0.30 -2.94
C SER A 128 -11.28 1.62 -2.18
N MET A 129 -10.81 2.68 -2.80
CA MET A 129 -10.80 4.03 -2.23
C MET A 129 -11.46 5.00 -3.21
N THR A 130 -12.58 5.62 -2.82
CA THR A 130 -13.41 6.48 -3.68
C THR A 130 -13.68 7.84 -3.05
N CYS A 131 -13.88 8.87 -3.88
CA CYS A 131 -13.89 10.28 -3.49
C CYS A 131 -14.85 11.12 -4.33
#